data_AF-A0AAW9B9Q5-F1
#
_entry.id   AF-A0AAW9B9Q5-F1
#
_cell.length_a   1.000
_cell.length_b   1.000
_cell.length_c   1.000
_cell.angle_alpha   90.00
_cell.angle_beta   90.00
_cell.angle_gamma   90.00
#
_symmetry.space_group_name_H-M   'P 1'
#
loop_
_entity.id
_entity.type
_entity.pdbx_description
1 polymer ?
#
loop_
_entity_poly.entity_id
_entity_poly.type
_entity_poly.pdbx_seq_one_letter_code
_entity_poly.pdbx_strand_id
1 'polypeptide(L)'
;QLDRQTRKLQESYRRDSRTGLQNRVALQERLSHIDCDEHLLTLKLLNFSHINEKYGYRVGDQLLKDLSMHFTNRLRKRLGMPAALQLYSIGVGEWAFVFKAEQSSETIKQHFTRFADAVEQTNFEPLGLREIDYLSISLCGGLVSRRDFPSASPDELLLKGIEARRSGVRSNTHICNAKDIEVSEDVRKEQLGW
;
A
#
# COMPACT_ATOMS: atom_id res chain seq x y z
N GLN A 1 -24.37 -23.81 -15.44
CA GLN A 1 -22.96 -23.85 -15.91
C GLN A 1 -22.44 -22.48 -16.34
N LEU A 2 -23.25 -21.68 -17.05
CA LEU A 2 -22.93 -20.29 -17.47
C LEU A 2 -22.54 -19.37 -16.29
N ASP A 3 -23.29 -19.38 -15.19
CA ASP A 3 -23.00 -18.52 -14.02
C ASP A 3 -21.64 -18.79 -13.37
N ARG A 4 -21.15 -20.04 -13.46
CA ARG A 4 -19.85 -20.42 -12.93
C ARG A 4 -18.71 -19.94 -13.83
N GLN A 5 -18.93 -19.85 -15.14
CA GLN A 5 -17.97 -19.31 -16.09
C GLN A 5 -17.94 -17.77 -16.02
N THR A 6 -19.09 -17.11 -15.90
CA THR A 6 -19.19 -15.66 -15.71
C THR A 6 -18.55 -15.20 -14.40
N ARG A 7 -18.80 -15.90 -13.28
CA ARG A 7 -18.12 -15.59 -12.00
C ARG A 7 -16.61 -15.77 -12.08
N LYS A 8 -16.11 -16.82 -12.73
CA LYS A 8 -14.66 -17.04 -12.92
C LYS A 8 -14.01 -15.95 -13.77
N LEU A 9 -14.70 -15.47 -14.82
CA LEU A 9 -14.23 -14.36 -15.64
C LEU A 9 -14.18 -13.05 -14.84
N GLN A 10 -15.22 -12.76 -14.06
CA GLN A 10 -15.26 -11.59 -13.18
C GLN A 10 -14.18 -11.64 -12.09
N GLU A 11 -13.95 -12.79 -11.47
CA GLU A 11 -12.89 -12.98 -10.47
C GLU A 11 -11.48 -12.82 -11.06
N SER A 12 -11.27 -13.29 -12.29
CA SER A 12 -10.00 -13.11 -13.00
C SER A 12 -9.72 -11.65 -13.33
N TYR A 13 -10.74 -10.87 -13.70
CA TYR A 13 -10.60 -9.44 -13.97
C TYR A 13 -10.27 -8.61 -12.72
N ARG A 14 -10.53 -9.17 -11.53
CA ARG A 14 -10.35 -8.50 -10.22
C ARG A 14 -9.05 -8.87 -9.53
N ARG A 15 -8.16 -9.61 -10.17
CA ARG A 15 -6.88 -10.03 -9.58
C ARG A 15 -5.68 -9.53 -10.40
N ASP A 16 -4.61 -9.21 -9.69
CA ASP A 16 -3.32 -8.91 -10.30
C ASP A 16 -2.57 -10.22 -10.57
N SER A 17 -2.10 -10.39 -11.80
CA SER A 17 -1.48 -11.65 -12.24
C SER A 17 -0.11 -11.91 -11.62
N ARG A 18 0.60 -10.86 -11.18
CA ARG A 18 1.95 -10.98 -10.61
C ARG A 18 1.88 -11.43 -9.15
N THR A 19 1.00 -10.80 -8.37
CA THR A 19 0.89 -11.00 -6.91
C THR A 19 -0.23 -11.98 -6.51
N GLY A 20 -1.21 -12.20 -7.39
CA GLY A 20 -2.43 -12.96 -7.09
C GLY A 20 -3.44 -12.21 -6.21
N LEU A 21 -3.11 -11.00 -5.75
CA LEU A 21 -3.96 -10.17 -4.91
C LEU A 21 -5.16 -9.62 -5.69
N GLN A 22 -6.17 -9.15 -4.98
CA GLN A 22 -7.22 -8.31 -5.57
C GLN A 22 -6.61 -7.03 -6.13
N ASN A 23 -7.08 -6.57 -7.28
CA ASN A 23 -6.48 -5.44 -7.99
C ASN A 23 -7.14 -4.10 -7.64
N ARG A 24 -6.70 -3.04 -8.32
CA ARG A 24 -7.25 -1.67 -8.15
C ARG A 24 -8.77 -1.59 -8.34
N VAL A 25 -9.35 -2.33 -9.29
CA VAL A 25 -10.80 -2.33 -9.52
C VAL A 25 -11.53 -2.89 -8.29
N ALA A 26 -11.05 -4.01 -7.75
CA ALA A 26 -11.59 -4.58 -6.53
C ALA A 26 -11.40 -3.65 -5.30
N LEU A 27 -10.31 -2.89 -5.24
CA LEU A 27 -10.12 -1.87 -4.20
C LEU A 27 -11.16 -0.75 -4.32
N GLN A 28 -11.38 -0.21 -5.52
CA GLN A 28 -12.36 0.87 -5.74
C GLN A 28 -13.77 0.45 -5.29
N GLU A 29 -14.19 -0.78 -5.62
CA GLU A 29 -15.46 -1.36 -5.14
C GLU A 29 -15.49 -1.52 -3.61
N ARG A 30 -14.36 -1.84 -2.98
CA ARG A 30 -14.29 -1.91 -1.51
C ARG A 30 -14.39 -0.52 -0.87
N LEU A 31 -13.71 0.46 -1.45
CA LEU A 31 -13.69 1.83 -0.96
C LEU A 31 -15.06 2.52 -1.09
N SER A 32 -15.95 2.09 -1.98
CA SER A 32 -17.33 2.60 -2.00
C SER A 32 -18.15 2.19 -0.76
N HIS A 33 -17.63 1.25 0.02
CA HIS A 33 -18.24 0.76 1.26
C HIS A 33 -17.26 0.90 2.44
N ILE A 34 -16.35 1.88 2.40
CA ILE A 34 -15.42 2.14 3.50
C ILE A 34 -16.15 2.79 4.68
N ASP A 35 -15.99 2.21 5.87
CA ASP A 35 -16.60 2.74 7.09
C ASP A 35 -15.83 3.96 7.63
N CYS A 36 -16.49 4.77 8.46
CA CYS A 36 -15.91 6.00 9.00
C CYS A 36 -14.61 5.77 9.79
N ASP A 37 -14.53 4.65 10.52
CA ASP A 37 -13.38 4.25 11.33
C ASP A 37 -12.37 3.37 10.59
N GLU A 38 -12.51 3.27 9.27
CA GLU A 38 -11.54 2.60 8.42
C GLU A 38 -10.51 3.56 7.81
N HIS A 39 -9.38 2.96 7.49
CA HIS A 39 -8.20 3.62 6.96
C HIS A 39 -7.76 2.92 5.68
N LEU A 40 -7.29 3.73 4.74
CA LEU A 40 -6.59 3.31 3.55
C LEU A 40 -5.11 3.65 3.71
N LEU A 41 -4.25 2.64 3.59
CA LEU A 41 -2.80 2.78 3.54
C LEU A 41 -2.32 2.35 2.16
N THR A 42 -1.75 3.27 1.40
CA THR A 42 -1.03 2.94 0.17
C THR A 42 0.43 2.68 0.47
N LEU A 43 1.08 1.79 -0.28
CA LEU A 43 2.47 1.38 -0.10
C LEU A 43 3.16 1.28 -1.46
N LYS A 44 4.45 1.64 -1.55
CA LYS A 44 5.26 1.50 -2.77
C LYS A 44 6.66 0.99 -2.45
N LEU A 45 7.15 0.06 -3.28
CA LEU A 45 8.55 -0.34 -3.36
C LEU A 45 9.31 0.67 -4.23
N LEU A 46 10.16 1.50 -3.61
CA LEU A 46 10.79 2.65 -4.26
C LEU A 46 11.87 2.26 -5.26
N ASN A 47 12.69 1.27 -4.90
CA ASN A 47 13.83 0.83 -5.69
C ASN A 47 13.53 -0.33 -6.65
N PHE A 48 12.25 -0.58 -6.97
CA PHE A 48 11.84 -1.71 -7.81
C PHE A 48 12.43 -1.66 -9.22
N SER A 49 12.46 -0.48 -9.85
CA SER A 49 13.06 -0.32 -11.18
C SER A 49 14.54 -0.70 -11.19
N HIS A 50 15.28 -0.27 -10.16
CA HIS A 50 16.69 -0.61 -10.01
C HIS A 50 16.91 -2.11 -9.81
N ILE A 51 16.03 -2.78 -9.04
CA ILE A 51 16.07 -4.23 -8.86
C ILE A 51 15.85 -4.95 -10.20
N ASN A 52 14.88 -4.51 -11.01
CA ASN A 52 14.64 -5.08 -12.35
C ASN A 52 15.81 -4.86 -13.29
N GLU A 53 16.40 -3.66 -13.31
CA GLU A 53 17.55 -3.32 -14.13
C GLU A 53 18.77 -4.17 -13.77
N LYS A 54 19.00 -4.38 -12.47
CA LYS A 54 20.19 -5.08 -11.97
C LYS A 54 20.06 -6.61 -12.01
N TYR A 55 18.87 -7.15 -11.74
CA TYR A 55 18.66 -8.58 -11.52
C TYR A 55 17.67 -9.24 -12.48
N GLY A 56 17.02 -8.44 -13.33
CA GLY A 56 16.06 -8.89 -14.33
C GLY A 56 14.64 -9.04 -13.78
N TYR A 57 13.67 -8.94 -14.70
CA TYR A 57 12.23 -8.95 -14.38
C TYR A 57 11.77 -10.22 -13.67
N ARG A 58 12.40 -11.38 -13.92
CA ARG A 58 12.05 -12.63 -13.23
C ARG A 58 12.29 -12.54 -11.72
N VAL A 59 13.40 -11.91 -11.31
CA VAL A 59 13.73 -11.69 -9.90
C VAL A 59 12.77 -10.66 -9.30
N GLY A 60 12.50 -9.57 -10.04
CA GLY A 60 11.53 -8.56 -9.60
C GLY A 60 10.12 -9.12 -9.41
N ASP A 61 9.61 -9.91 -10.34
CA ASP A 61 8.28 -10.52 -10.24
C ASP A 61 8.18 -11.50 -9.05
N GLN A 62 9.26 -12.24 -8.76
CA GLN A 62 9.31 -13.09 -7.57
C GLN A 62 9.31 -12.25 -6.28
N LEU A 63 10.11 -11.18 -6.24
CA LEU A 63 10.12 -10.25 -5.11
C LEU A 63 8.73 -9.65 -4.84
N LEU A 64 7.96 -9.29 -5.89
CA LEU A 64 6.59 -8.79 -5.73
C LEU A 64 5.68 -9.84 -5.05
N LYS A 65 5.82 -11.11 -5.40
CA LYS A 65 5.07 -12.22 -4.76
C LYS A 65 5.47 -12.38 -3.30
N ASP A 66 6.77 -12.41 -3.04
CA ASP A 66 7.31 -12.62 -1.70
C ASP A 66 6.90 -11.48 -0.77
N LEU A 67 7.00 -10.23 -1.22
CA LEU A 67 6.53 -9.07 -0.48
C LEU A 67 5.02 -9.13 -0.20
N SER A 68 4.21 -9.49 -1.20
CA SER A 68 2.76 -9.60 -1.02
C SER A 68 2.39 -10.65 0.05
N MET A 69 3.06 -11.80 0.04
CA MET A 69 2.89 -12.83 1.08
C MET A 69 3.39 -12.33 2.44
N HIS A 70 4.54 -11.66 2.46
CA HIS A 70 5.18 -11.16 3.67
C HIS A 70 4.33 -10.10 4.37
N PHE A 71 3.76 -9.16 3.60
CA PHE A 71 2.84 -8.14 4.10
C PHE A 71 1.62 -8.78 4.75
N THR A 72 0.98 -9.72 4.05
CA THR A 72 -0.17 -10.46 4.56
C THR A 72 0.14 -11.13 5.90
N ASN A 73 1.30 -11.79 6.01
CA ASN A 73 1.68 -12.53 7.21
C ASN A 73 2.13 -11.64 8.37
N ARG A 74 2.90 -10.58 8.10
CA ARG A 74 3.47 -9.72 9.16
C ARG A 74 2.48 -8.69 9.69
N LEU A 75 1.67 -8.06 8.84
CA LEU A 75 0.66 -7.11 9.34
C LEU A 75 -0.41 -7.83 10.17
N ARG A 76 -0.86 -9.03 9.76
CA ARG A 76 -1.80 -9.84 10.56
C ARG A 76 -1.28 -10.13 11.97
N LYS A 77 0.02 -10.42 12.10
CA LYS A 77 0.66 -10.70 13.40
C LYS A 77 0.90 -9.43 14.23
N ARG A 78 1.33 -8.32 13.62
CA ARG A 78 1.74 -7.10 14.34
C ARG A 78 0.60 -6.15 14.68
N LEU A 79 -0.42 -6.04 13.82
CA LEU A 79 -1.56 -5.18 14.10
C LEU A 79 -2.58 -5.84 15.04
N GLY A 80 -2.47 -7.15 15.30
CA GLY A 80 -3.48 -7.88 16.08
C GLY A 80 -4.86 -7.89 15.39
N MET A 81 -4.90 -7.66 14.07
CA MET A 81 -6.14 -7.53 13.28
C MET A 81 -6.24 -8.64 12.21
N PRO A 82 -6.50 -9.91 12.58
CA PRO A 82 -6.54 -11.00 11.60
C PRO A 82 -7.69 -10.92 10.59
N ALA A 83 -8.83 -10.32 10.96
CA ALA A 83 -10.09 -10.45 10.21
C ALA A 83 -10.47 -9.23 9.36
N ALA A 84 -9.95 -8.03 9.65
CA ALA A 84 -10.39 -6.77 8.99
C ALA A 84 -9.37 -6.19 8.00
N LEU A 85 -8.16 -6.75 7.90
CA LEU A 85 -7.12 -6.25 7.00
C LEU A 85 -7.27 -6.87 5.59
N GLN A 86 -7.55 -6.01 4.61
CA GLN A 86 -7.64 -6.40 3.20
C GLN A 86 -6.49 -5.79 2.41
N LEU A 87 -5.79 -6.64 1.63
CA LEU A 87 -4.62 -6.25 0.84
C LEU A 87 -4.91 -6.34 -0.66
N TYR A 88 -4.52 -5.28 -1.38
CA TYR A 88 -4.74 -5.10 -2.80
C TYR A 88 -3.43 -4.77 -3.51
N SER A 89 -3.31 -5.18 -4.77
CA SER A 89 -2.29 -4.72 -5.72
C SER A 89 -2.87 -3.60 -6.56
N ILE A 90 -2.29 -2.40 -6.49
CA ILE A 90 -2.85 -1.19 -7.11
C ILE A 90 -1.98 -0.63 -8.25
N GLY A 91 -0.79 -1.22 -8.43
CA GLY A 91 0.18 -0.82 -9.44
C GLY A 91 1.43 -1.70 -9.36
N VAL A 92 2.40 -1.46 -10.24
CA VAL A 92 3.66 -2.21 -10.24
C VAL A 92 4.47 -1.83 -9.01
N GLY A 93 4.72 -2.80 -8.11
CA GLY A 93 5.38 -2.53 -6.83
C GLY A 93 4.56 -1.63 -5.91
N GLU A 94 3.23 -1.60 -6.07
CA GLU A 94 2.35 -0.78 -5.27
C GLU A 94 1.19 -1.58 -4.69
N TRP A 95 0.94 -1.37 -3.40
CA TRP A 95 -0.10 -2.06 -2.64
C TRP A 95 -1.02 -1.07 -1.94
N ALA A 96 -2.20 -1.54 -1.57
CA ALA A 96 -3.10 -0.85 -0.66
C ALA A 96 -3.61 -1.79 0.42
N PHE A 97 -3.77 -1.26 1.63
CA PHE A 97 -4.39 -1.91 2.77
C PHE A 97 -5.63 -1.12 3.16
N VAL A 98 -6.75 -1.82 3.32
CA VAL A 98 -7.94 -1.29 3.99
C VAL A 98 -8.06 -1.99 5.33
N PHE A 99 -8.21 -1.22 6.40
CA PHE A 99 -8.31 -1.76 7.75
C PHE A 99 -9.04 -0.81 8.69
N LYS A 100 -9.72 -1.39 9.66
CA LYS A 100 -10.32 -0.69 10.80
C LYS A 100 -9.28 -0.49 11.90
N ALA A 101 -9.22 0.71 12.46
CA ALA A 101 -8.37 1.03 13.61
C ALA A 101 -9.01 2.11 14.48
N GLU A 102 -9.09 1.87 15.79
CA GLU A 102 -9.58 2.88 16.74
C GLU A 102 -8.47 3.87 17.13
N GLN A 103 -7.21 3.49 16.92
CA GLN A 103 -6.04 4.29 17.27
C GLN A 103 -5.95 5.58 16.45
N SER A 104 -5.20 6.55 16.97
CA SER A 104 -4.94 7.81 16.26
C SER A 104 -4.08 7.57 15.01
N SER A 105 -4.20 8.46 14.02
CA SER A 105 -3.38 8.42 12.81
C SER A 105 -1.87 8.45 13.11
N GLU A 106 -1.46 9.12 14.19
CA GLU A 106 -0.05 9.17 14.62
C GLU A 106 0.43 7.81 15.14
N THR A 107 -0.39 7.12 15.95
CA THR A 107 -0.08 5.75 16.39
C THR A 107 -0.03 4.78 15.20
N ILE A 108 -0.95 4.91 14.23
CA ILE A 108 -0.94 4.12 12.99
C ILE A 108 0.34 4.37 12.20
N LYS A 109 0.77 5.63 12.04
CA LYS A 109 2.04 5.99 11.39
C LYS A 109 3.24 5.34 12.08
N GLN A 110 3.32 5.39 13.40
CA GLN A 110 4.41 4.76 14.16
C GLN A 110 4.44 3.24 13.98
N HIS A 111 3.28 2.57 14.00
CA HIS A 111 3.20 1.14 13.69
C HIS A 111 3.66 0.82 12.28
N PHE A 112 3.30 1.67 11.32
CA PHE A 112 3.73 1.51 9.94
C PHE A 112 5.24 1.71 9.77
N THR A 113 5.85 2.74 10.38
CA THR A 113 7.30 2.95 10.31
C THR A 113 8.05 1.71 10.80
N ARG A 114 7.66 1.19 11.98
CA ARG A 114 8.24 -0.07 12.51
C ARG A 114 8.01 -1.27 11.60
N PHE A 115 6.89 -1.30 10.90
CA PHE A 115 6.60 -2.32 9.91
C PHE A 115 7.53 -2.18 8.70
N ALA A 116 7.65 -0.98 8.12
CA ALA A 116 8.52 -0.70 6.99
C ALA A 116 9.96 -1.08 7.30
N ASP A 117 10.51 -0.58 8.43
CA ASP A 117 11.87 -0.92 8.89
C ASP A 117 12.07 -2.45 8.97
N ALA A 118 11.10 -3.17 9.51
CA ALA A 118 11.22 -4.62 9.67
C ALA A 118 11.15 -5.38 8.35
N VAL A 119 10.41 -4.89 7.35
CA VAL A 119 10.42 -5.50 6.02
C VAL A 119 11.73 -5.13 5.30
N GLU A 120 12.19 -3.89 5.40
CA GLU A 120 13.46 -3.44 4.80
C GLU A 120 14.69 -4.19 5.35
N GLN A 121 14.64 -4.62 6.62
CA GLN A 121 15.65 -5.46 7.26
C GLN A 121 15.48 -6.97 6.97
N THR A 122 14.47 -7.37 6.21
CA THR A 122 14.29 -8.78 5.84
C THR A 122 15.13 -9.11 4.62
N ASN A 123 15.92 -10.19 4.72
CA ASN A 123 16.68 -10.71 3.60
C ASN A 123 15.74 -11.44 2.63
N PHE A 124 15.52 -10.83 1.45
CA PHE A 124 14.81 -11.49 0.35
C PHE A 124 15.85 -12.14 -0.57
N GLU A 125 15.88 -13.47 -0.58
CA GLU A 125 16.80 -14.25 -1.42
C GLU A 125 16.37 -14.16 -2.90
N PRO A 126 17.24 -13.71 -3.80
CA PRO A 126 16.92 -13.64 -5.22
C PRO A 126 16.88 -15.04 -5.84
N LEU A 127 15.74 -15.39 -6.43
CA LEU A 127 15.55 -16.69 -7.08
C LEU A 127 16.63 -16.95 -8.15
N GLY A 128 17.47 -17.96 -7.90
CA GLY A 128 18.45 -18.45 -8.87
C GLY A 128 19.73 -17.63 -9.00
N LEU A 129 19.95 -16.62 -8.15
CA LEU A 129 21.20 -15.86 -8.11
C LEU A 129 22.05 -16.30 -6.90
N ARG A 130 22.98 -17.24 -7.14
CA ARG A 130 23.81 -17.86 -6.09
C ARG A 130 24.87 -16.95 -5.47
N GLU A 131 25.18 -15.82 -6.11
CA GLU A 131 26.22 -14.88 -5.68
C GLU A 131 25.66 -13.68 -4.90
N ILE A 132 24.35 -13.68 -4.62
CA ILE A 132 23.69 -12.55 -3.96
C ILE A 132 22.95 -13.06 -2.74
N ASP A 133 23.41 -12.60 -1.59
CA ASP A 133 22.86 -13.03 -0.30
C ASP A 133 21.47 -12.46 -0.04
N TYR A 134 21.18 -11.22 -0.48
CA TYR A 134 19.88 -10.58 -0.27
C TYR A 134 19.63 -9.36 -1.19
N LEU A 135 18.34 -9.06 -1.40
CA LEU A 135 17.87 -7.84 -2.04
C LEU A 135 17.60 -6.75 -1.01
N SER A 136 18.28 -5.61 -1.12
CA SER A 136 17.90 -4.40 -0.38
C SER A 136 16.63 -3.82 -0.98
N ILE A 137 15.65 -3.50 -0.14
CA ILE A 137 14.39 -2.87 -0.56
C ILE A 137 14.17 -1.57 0.21
N SER A 138 13.35 -0.68 -0.35
CA SER A 138 12.88 0.52 0.35
C SER A 138 11.39 0.76 0.12
N LEU A 139 10.68 1.07 1.18
CA LEU A 139 9.23 1.20 1.23
C LEU A 139 8.81 2.61 1.64
N CYS A 140 7.76 3.12 1.01
CA CYS A 140 7.08 4.33 1.46
C CYS A 140 5.57 4.15 1.38
N GLY A 141 4.85 4.71 2.34
CA GLY A 141 3.41 4.65 2.46
C GLY A 141 2.71 5.98 2.59
N GLY A 142 1.41 5.98 2.30
CA GLY A 142 0.52 7.12 2.48
C GLY A 142 -0.74 6.67 3.20
N LEU A 143 -1.07 7.33 4.32
CA LEU A 143 -2.23 7.05 5.15
C LEU A 143 -3.38 8.00 4.82
N VAL A 144 -4.59 7.46 4.75
CA VAL A 144 -5.85 8.19 4.64
C VAL A 144 -6.82 7.57 5.62
N SER A 145 -7.46 8.37 6.46
CA SER A 145 -8.56 7.89 7.30
C SER A 145 -9.87 8.36 6.70
N ARG A 146 -10.88 7.49 6.60
CA ARG A 146 -12.19 7.88 6.05
C ARG A 146 -12.81 9.04 6.84
N ARG A 147 -12.69 9.02 8.18
CA ARG A 147 -13.14 10.10 9.08
C ARG A 147 -12.58 11.49 8.74
N ASP A 148 -11.39 11.56 8.14
CA ASP A 148 -10.75 12.84 7.78
C ASP A 148 -11.30 13.40 6.47
N PHE A 149 -11.91 12.55 5.63
CA PHE A 149 -12.43 12.90 4.31
C PHE A 149 -13.82 12.28 4.10
N PRO A 150 -14.86 12.68 4.85
CA PRO A 150 -16.16 11.99 4.89
C PRO A 150 -16.97 12.09 3.59
N SER A 151 -16.70 13.08 2.74
CA SER A 151 -17.36 13.28 1.44
C SER A 151 -16.56 12.77 0.25
N ALA A 152 -15.29 12.41 0.44
CA ALA A 152 -14.42 11.98 -0.65
C ALA A 152 -14.93 10.68 -1.29
N SER A 153 -14.94 10.64 -2.62
CA SER A 153 -15.19 9.45 -3.42
C SER A 153 -14.06 8.42 -3.27
N PRO A 154 -14.30 7.14 -3.65
CA PRO A 154 -13.26 6.11 -3.67
C PRO A 154 -11.98 6.51 -4.40
N ASP A 155 -12.11 7.20 -5.53
CA ASP A 155 -10.98 7.66 -6.33
C ASP A 155 -10.20 8.79 -5.66
N GLU A 156 -10.91 9.72 -5.01
CA GLU A 156 -10.28 10.80 -4.25
C GLU A 156 -9.53 10.26 -3.02
N LEU A 157 -10.09 9.28 -2.30
CA LEU A 157 -9.41 8.62 -1.18
C LEU A 157 -8.10 7.95 -1.65
N LEU A 158 -8.15 7.21 -2.75
CA LEU A 158 -6.97 6.56 -3.32
C LEU A 158 -5.94 7.59 -3.80
N LEU A 159 -6.38 8.66 -4.47
CA LEU A 159 -5.52 9.73 -4.94
C LEU A 159 -4.81 10.44 -3.77
N LYS A 160 -5.56 10.83 -2.73
CA LYS A 160 -5.01 11.43 -1.51
C LYS A 160 -3.97 10.52 -0.85
N GLY A 161 -4.20 9.20 -0.84
CA GLY A 161 -3.22 8.24 -0.32
C GLY A 161 -1.94 8.18 -1.15
N ILE A 162 -2.06 8.21 -2.48
CA ILE A 162 -0.91 8.23 -3.40
C ILE A 162 -0.12 9.54 -3.27
N GLU A 163 -0.80 10.67 -3.14
CA GLU A 163 -0.19 11.98 -2.92
C GLU A 163 0.53 12.05 -1.57
N ALA A 164 -0.08 11.49 -0.53
CA ALA A 164 0.53 11.37 0.78
C ALA A 164 1.85 10.63 0.72
N ARG A 165 1.84 9.46 0.08
CA ARG A 165 3.05 8.67 -0.17
C ARG A 165 4.11 9.45 -0.95
N ARG A 166 3.73 10.17 -2.01
CA ARG A 166 4.66 11.01 -2.80
C ARG A 166 5.29 12.11 -1.94
N SER A 167 4.53 12.71 -1.03
CA SER A 167 5.06 13.68 -0.07
C SER A 167 6.04 13.03 0.89
N GLY A 168 5.72 11.84 1.41
CA GLY A 168 6.61 11.07 2.28
C GLY A 168 7.98 10.82 1.65
N VAL A 169 8.02 10.43 0.37
CA VAL A 169 9.27 10.28 -0.40
C VAL A 169 10.08 11.58 -0.46
N ARG A 170 9.43 12.71 -0.75
CA ARG A 170 10.12 14.02 -0.81
C ARG A 170 10.69 14.46 0.54
N SER A 171 10.00 14.12 1.62
CA SER A 171 10.40 14.45 2.99
C SER A 171 11.29 13.39 3.64
N ASN A 172 11.72 12.35 2.90
CA ASN A 172 12.52 11.24 3.40
C ASN A 172 11.91 10.55 4.64
N THR A 173 10.60 10.28 4.58
CA THR A 173 9.85 9.57 5.63
C THR A 173 9.21 8.32 5.06
N HIS A 174 9.15 7.25 5.85
CA HIS A 174 8.47 6.03 5.45
C HIS A 174 6.96 6.23 5.25
N ILE A 175 6.34 7.17 5.96
CA ILE A 175 4.89 7.39 5.86
C ILE A 175 4.47 8.83 6.08
N CYS A 176 3.49 9.28 5.30
CA CYS A 176 2.81 10.55 5.49
C CYS A 176 1.29 10.34 5.55
N ASN A 177 0.58 11.18 6.30
CA ASN A 177 -0.89 11.18 6.35
C ASN A 177 -1.42 12.28 5.42
N ALA A 178 -2.42 11.95 4.60
CA ALA A 178 -3.04 12.91 3.69
C ALA A 178 -3.62 14.12 4.40
N LYS A 179 -4.13 13.96 5.63
CA LYS A 179 -4.63 15.09 6.43
C LYS A 179 -3.53 16.11 6.74
N ASP A 180 -2.33 15.63 7.09
CA ASP A 180 -1.20 16.47 7.45
C ASP A 180 -0.77 17.35 6.25
N ILE A 181 -0.99 16.87 5.03
CA ILE A 181 -0.66 17.59 3.78
C ILE A 181 -1.69 18.67 3.47
N GLU A 182 -2.97 18.38 3.60
CA GLU A 182 -4.03 19.36 3.31
C GLU A 182 -3.93 20.55 4.27
N VAL A 183 -3.70 20.29 5.56
CA VAL A 183 -3.44 21.34 6.56
C VAL A 183 -2.21 22.17 6.19
N SER A 184 -1.12 21.55 5.74
CA SER A 184 0.08 22.28 5.32
C SER A 184 -0.14 23.14 4.08
N GLU A 185 -0.95 22.67 3.11
CA GLU A 185 -1.29 23.42 1.90
C GLU A 185 -2.20 24.61 2.22
N ASP A 186 -3.17 24.43 3.13
CA ASP A 186 -4.09 25.51 3.54
C ASP A 186 -3.33 26.61 4.29
N VAL A 187 -2.47 26.27 5.24
CA VAL A 187 -1.59 27.24 5.92
C VAL A 187 -0.70 27.98 4.91
N ARG A 188 -0.19 27.27 3.90
CA ARG A 188 0.63 27.89 2.84
C ARG A 188 -0.19 28.87 1.99
N LYS A 189 -1.44 28.56 1.66
CA LYS A 189 -2.33 29.47 0.91
C LYS A 189 -2.68 30.72 1.73
N GLU A 190 -3.02 30.55 3.00
CA GLU A 190 -3.29 31.66 3.93
C GLU A 190 -2.07 32.60 4.05
N GLN A 191 -0.86 32.05 4.18
CA GLN A 191 0.38 32.83 4.24
C GLN A 191 0.71 33.55 2.93
N LEU A 192 0.25 33.02 1.79
CA LEU A 192 0.43 33.62 0.47
C LEU A 192 -0.70 34.63 0.12
N GLY A 193 -1.67 34.84 1.01
CA GLY A 193 -2.73 35.84 0.86
C GLY A 193 -3.75 35.53 -0.24
N TRP A 194 -4.00 34.24 -0.50
CA TRP A 194 -5.04 33.77 -1.43
C TRP A 194 -6.34 33.47 -0.71
#